data_AF-A0A2E8V8Q4-F1
#
_entry.id   AF-A0A2E8V8Q4-F1
#
_cell.length_a   1.000
_cell.length_b   1.000
_cell.length_c   1.000
_cell.angle_alpha   90.00
_cell.angle_beta   90.00
_cell.angle_gamma   90.00
#
_symmetry.space_group_name_H-M   'P 1'
#
loop_
_entity.id
_entity.type
_entity.pdbx_description
1 polymer ?
#
loop_
_entity_poly.entity_id
_entity_poly.type
_entity_poly.pdbx_seq_one_letter_code
_entity_poly.pdbx_strand_id
1 'polypeptide(L)'
;MVVNNLAIYTDGACLGNPGPGGWGAVILDGQEKRVLHGHEADTTNNRMEIYAVIRGLQDVPKDVGVTLYSDSTYVINTMTKGWKRNKNQDLWDLLDEEVRGRRIVWKWVKGHSGDPLNEEADKLAHGEATGILKKDKLMESKAKKKDKFLTHIDDTGAAQMVDVGNKRETSRVAIAKGSVQVHPQTLELIIKNEFEKGDVLAVARVAGIMAAKETSRLIPLCHPLPLTKVSVDFEVDRKSSEILITGTAKITGKTGVEMEALTAVSVSALTIYDMCKAVDRGMTFSVWLEKKSGGRSGDISFQRRN
;
A
#
# COMPACT_ATOMS: atom_id res chain seq x y z
N MET A 1 -14.31 16.55 26.58
CA MET A 1 -13.97 16.07 25.22
C MET A 1 -12.69 16.77 24.79
N VAL A 2 -11.57 16.05 24.73
CA VAL A 2 -10.34 16.58 24.14
C VAL A 2 -10.59 16.64 22.63
N VAL A 3 -10.63 17.83 22.07
CA VAL A 3 -10.69 18.00 20.61
C VAL A 3 -9.29 17.66 20.11
N ASN A 4 -9.07 16.45 19.58
CA ASN A 4 -7.86 16.16 18.82
C ASN A 4 -7.86 17.11 17.61
N ASN A 5 -6.93 18.05 17.59
CA ASN A 5 -6.82 19.06 16.56
C ASN A 5 -5.47 18.86 15.87
N LEU A 6 -5.51 18.41 14.61
CA LEU A 6 -4.33 18.20 13.78
C LEU A 6 -3.80 19.54 13.29
N ALA A 7 -2.48 19.68 13.15
CA ALA A 7 -1.89 20.83 12.49
C ALA A 7 -1.32 20.41 11.13
N ILE A 8 -1.60 21.18 10.08
CA ILE A 8 -1.06 20.95 8.73
C ILE A 8 -0.39 22.24 8.28
N TYR A 9 0.88 22.17 7.89
CA TYR A 9 1.64 23.27 7.30
C TYR A 9 1.86 22.98 5.83
N THR A 10 1.58 23.95 4.95
CA THR A 10 1.62 23.71 3.50
C THR A 10 2.28 24.87 2.77
N ASP A 11 3.05 24.52 1.75
CA ASP A 11 3.65 25.49 0.82
C ASP A 11 3.76 24.91 -0.60
N GLY A 12 3.82 25.80 -1.59
CA GLY A 12 4.00 25.51 -3.00
C GLY A 12 4.99 26.47 -3.67
N ALA A 13 5.90 25.91 -4.46
CA ALA A 13 6.94 26.62 -5.17
C ALA A 13 6.92 26.30 -6.67
N CYS A 14 7.35 27.24 -7.51
CA CYS A 14 7.44 27.04 -8.95
C CYS A 14 8.60 27.83 -9.58
N LEU A 15 9.47 27.14 -10.32
CA LEU A 15 10.61 27.71 -11.02
C LEU A 15 10.22 28.15 -12.43
N GLY A 16 10.03 29.46 -12.61
CA GLY A 16 9.33 29.98 -13.79
C GLY A 16 7.83 29.74 -13.61
N ASN A 17 7.00 30.74 -13.91
CA ASN A 17 5.58 30.69 -13.60
C ASN A 17 4.78 30.99 -14.89
N PRO A 18 4.59 29.99 -15.79
CA PRO A 18 4.66 28.55 -15.52
C PRO A 18 6.05 27.91 -15.67
N GLY A 19 6.22 26.74 -15.05
CA GLY A 19 7.47 25.96 -15.05
C GLY A 19 7.46 24.82 -14.01
N PRO A 20 8.61 24.17 -13.78
CA PRO A 20 8.73 23.08 -12.80
C PRO A 20 8.33 23.53 -11.40
N GLY A 21 7.34 22.88 -10.81
CA GLY A 21 6.83 23.18 -9.48
C GLY A 21 6.95 22.02 -8.50
N GLY A 22 6.84 22.38 -7.23
CA GLY A 22 6.87 21.47 -6.11
C GLY A 22 5.91 21.92 -5.02
N TRP A 23 5.39 20.97 -4.27
CA TRP A 23 4.50 21.23 -3.14
C TRP A 23 4.99 20.44 -1.92
N GLY A 24 4.72 20.96 -0.72
CA GLY A 24 5.08 20.34 0.55
C GLY A 24 3.95 20.48 1.57
N ALA A 25 3.73 19.44 2.36
CA ALA A 25 2.82 19.44 3.50
C ALA A 25 3.44 18.70 4.69
N VAL A 26 3.42 19.33 5.87
CA VAL A 26 3.88 18.77 7.14
C VAL A 26 2.67 18.65 8.07
N ILE A 27 2.36 17.43 8.50
CA ILE A 27 1.19 17.10 9.32
C ILE A 27 1.67 16.69 10.71
N LEU A 28 1.07 17.28 11.74
CA LEU A 28 1.30 16.93 13.15
C LEU A 28 0.04 16.36 13.78
N ASP A 29 0.18 15.15 14.29
CA ASP A 29 -0.82 14.43 15.09
C ASP A 29 -0.24 14.11 16.48
N GLY A 30 -0.45 15.02 17.43
CA GLY A 30 0.18 14.94 18.74
C GLY A 30 1.71 15.00 18.63
N GLN A 31 2.37 13.86 18.87
CA GLN A 31 3.83 13.73 18.73
C GLN A 31 4.27 13.15 17.39
N GLU A 32 3.33 12.65 16.57
CA GLU A 32 3.65 12.07 15.27
C GLU A 32 3.71 13.15 14.19
N LYS A 33 4.84 13.21 13.47
CA LYS A 33 5.04 14.09 12.32
C LYS A 33 5.05 13.28 11.03
N ARG A 34 4.21 13.66 10.07
CA ARG A 34 4.20 13.13 8.70
C ARG A 34 4.53 14.23 7.72
N VAL A 35 5.19 13.88 6.63
CA VAL A 35 5.64 14.81 5.60
C VAL A 35 5.25 14.26 4.23
N LEU A 36 4.61 15.10 3.43
CA LEU A 36 4.18 14.82 2.07
C LEU A 36 4.75 15.89 1.15
N HIS A 37 5.15 15.50 -0.05
CA HIS A 37 5.63 16.45 -1.05
C HIS A 37 5.60 15.80 -2.43
N GLY A 38 5.66 16.62 -3.48
CA GLY A 38 5.67 16.14 -4.85
C GLY A 38 6.04 17.21 -5.86
N HIS A 39 6.21 16.77 -7.10
CA HIS A 39 6.70 17.58 -8.20
C HIS A 39 5.71 17.57 -9.36
N GLU A 40 5.57 18.69 -10.05
CA GLU A 40 4.84 18.82 -11.32
C GLU A 40 5.74 19.55 -12.33
N ALA A 41 5.92 18.96 -13.51
CA ALA A 41 6.94 19.43 -14.46
C ALA A 41 6.61 20.78 -15.11
N ASP A 42 5.32 21.09 -15.25
CA ASP A 42 4.83 22.32 -15.86
C ASP A 42 3.57 22.79 -15.11
N THR A 43 3.73 23.76 -14.22
CA THR A 43 2.67 24.23 -13.33
C THR A 43 2.88 25.70 -12.97
N THR A 44 2.10 26.21 -12.01
CA THR A 44 2.26 27.58 -11.48
C THR A 44 2.39 27.55 -9.96
N ASN A 45 2.94 28.61 -9.37
CA ASN A 45 3.06 28.72 -7.91
C ASN A 45 1.70 28.54 -7.22
N ASN A 46 0.69 29.27 -7.70
CA ASN A 46 -0.66 29.21 -7.16
C ASN A 46 -1.29 27.82 -7.25
N ARG A 47 -0.96 27.01 -8.27
CA ARG A 47 -1.45 25.64 -8.37
C ARG A 47 -0.80 24.76 -7.31
N MET A 48 0.51 24.85 -7.13
CA MET A 48 1.23 24.08 -6.10
C MET A 48 0.76 24.41 -4.69
N GLU A 49 0.46 25.68 -4.44
CA GLU A 49 -0.06 26.16 -3.17
C GLU A 49 -1.43 25.57 -2.81
N ILE A 50 -2.37 25.57 -3.77
CA ILE A 50 -3.68 24.91 -3.57
C ILE A 50 -3.50 23.39 -3.44
N TYR A 51 -2.64 22.82 -4.27
CA TYR A 51 -2.43 21.37 -4.30
C TYR A 51 -1.81 20.84 -2.99
N ALA A 52 -0.88 21.57 -2.38
CA ALA A 52 -0.31 21.25 -1.07
C ALA A 52 -1.39 21.08 0.01
N VAL A 53 -2.37 21.99 0.02
CA VAL A 53 -3.53 21.94 0.92
C VAL A 53 -4.42 20.73 0.68
N ILE A 54 -4.77 20.46 -0.58
CA ILE A 54 -5.59 19.30 -0.94
C ILE A 54 -4.92 18.01 -0.45
N ARG A 55 -3.62 17.85 -0.74
CA ARG A 55 -2.87 16.65 -0.37
C ARG A 55 -2.71 16.52 1.14
N GLY A 56 -2.51 17.61 1.86
CA GLY A 56 -2.51 17.61 3.33
C GLY A 56 -3.84 17.14 3.92
N LEU A 57 -4.98 17.64 3.40
CA LEU A 57 -6.31 17.26 3.89
C LEU A 57 -6.70 15.81 3.54
N GLN A 58 -6.21 15.27 2.42
CA GLN A 58 -6.46 13.88 2.01
C GLN A 58 -5.76 12.84 2.89
N ASP A 59 -4.69 13.22 3.59
CA ASP A 59 -3.92 12.34 4.49
C ASP A 59 -4.47 12.33 5.93
N VAL A 60 -5.54 13.08 6.20
CA VAL A 60 -6.17 13.14 7.54
C VAL A 60 -7.65 12.74 7.50
N PRO A 61 -8.16 12.03 8.54
CA PRO A 61 -9.57 11.65 8.61
C PRO A 61 -10.52 12.85 8.53
N LYS A 62 -11.71 12.66 7.94
CA LYS A 62 -12.70 13.73 7.70
C LYS A 62 -13.38 14.23 8.99
N ASP A 63 -13.42 13.42 10.03
CA ASP A 63 -14.08 13.68 11.31
C ASP A 63 -13.19 14.40 12.34
N VAL A 64 -11.92 14.64 12.02
CA VAL A 64 -10.96 15.32 12.90
C VAL A 64 -10.90 16.83 12.61
N GLY A 65 -10.74 17.64 13.66
CA GLY A 65 -10.50 19.07 13.52
C GLY A 65 -9.10 19.36 13.00
N VAL A 66 -8.97 20.30 12.06
CA VAL A 66 -7.68 20.65 11.44
C VAL A 66 -7.41 22.14 11.64
N THR A 67 -6.19 22.48 12.05
CA THR A 67 -5.64 23.83 11.90
C THR A 67 -4.65 23.82 10.76
N LEU A 68 -4.95 24.55 9.68
CA LEU A 68 -4.14 24.58 8.47
C LEU A 68 -3.40 25.90 8.36
N TYR A 69 -2.07 25.80 8.29
CA TYR A 69 -1.11 26.88 8.20
C TYR A 69 -0.55 26.96 6.79
N SER A 70 -0.57 28.14 6.19
CA SER A 70 0.05 28.43 4.90
C SER A 70 0.45 29.89 4.84
N ASP A 71 1.58 30.20 4.22
CA ASP A 71 1.99 31.58 3.91
C ASP A 71 1.41 32.11 2.60
N SER A 72 0.75 31.24 1.82
CA SER A 72 0.03 31.61 0.63
C SER A 72 -1.17 32.51 0.94
N THR A 73 -0.98 33.81 0.74
CA THR A 73 -2.08 34.78 0.86
C THR A 73 -3.20 34.48 -0.14
N TYR A 74 -2.87 33.87 -1.28
CA TYR A 74 -3.85 33.46 -2.29
C TYR A 74 -4.80 32.39 -1.73
N VAL A 75 -4.26 31.33 -1.13
CA VAL A 75 -5.07 30.27 -0.51
C VAL A 75 -5.83 30.82 0.69
N ILE A 76 -5.13 31.43 1.65
CA ILE A 76 -5.76 31.84 2.91
C ILE A 76 -6.85 32.89 2.68
N ASN A 77 -6.60 33.92 1.88
CA ASN A 77 -7.62 34.94 1.63
C ASN A 77 -8.77 34.41 0.77
N THR A 78 -8.53 33.44 -0.12
CA THR A 78 -9.63 32.79 -0.85
C THR A 78 -10.53 32.02 0.11
N MET A 79 -9.97 31.26 1.05
CA MET A 79 -10.75 30.45 2.00
C MET A 79 -11.37 31.25 3.15
N THR A 80 -10.85 32.43 3.47
CA THR A 80 -11.31 33.21 4.65
C THR A 80 -11.95 34.55 4.31
N LYS A 81 -11.63 35.15 3.16
CA LYS A 81 -12.08 36.50 2.76
C LYS A 81 -12.83 36.54 1.43
N GLY A 82 -13.14 35.39 0.84
CA GLY A 82 -13.96 35.29 -0.37
C GLY A 82 -13.32 35.93 -1.62
N TRP A 83 -11.99 35.85 -1.76
CA TRP A 83 -11.33 36.30 -2.99
C TRP A 83 -11.87 35.55 -4.22
N LYS A 84 -12.00 36.26 -5.35
CA LYS A 84 -12.53 35.71 -6.60
C LYS A 84 -11.60 34.63 -7.18
N ARG A 85 -12.16 33.47 -7.49
CA ARG A 85 -11.45 32.32 -8.08
C ARG A 85 -11.53 32.35 -9.61
N ASN A 86 -10.75 33.23 -10.25
CA ASN A 86 -10.79 33.41 -11.71
C ASN A 86 -9.95 32.37 -12.50
N LYS A 87 -9.12 31.58 -11.82
CA LYS A 87 -8.22 30.55 -12.38
C LYS A 87 -8.14 29.36 -11.42
N ASN A 88 -7.65 28.22 -11.91
CA ASN A 88 -7.45 26.98 -11.15
C ASN A 88 -8.76 26.38 -10.60
N GLN A 89 -9.86 26.49 -11.37
CA GLN A 89 -11.18 26.01 -10.95
C GLN A 89 -11.15 24.51 -10.63
N ASP A 90 -10.39 23.75 -11.40
CA ASP A 90 -10.13 22.32 -11.19
C ASP A 90 -9.63 22.01 -9.77
N LEU A 91 -8.68 22.80 -9.26
CA LEU A 91 -8.14 22.62 -7.91
C LEU A 91 -9.06 23.20 -6.83
N TRP A 92 -9.78 24.29 -7.13
CA TRP A 92 -10.73 24.86 -6.18
C TRP A 92 -11.93 23.95 -5.94
N ASP A 93 -12.44 23.29 -6.98
CA ASP A 93 -13.54 22.33 -6.86
C ASP A 93 -13.13 21.14 -5.98
N LEU A 94 -11.93 20.59 -6.22
CA LEU A 94 -11.35 19.52 -5.39
C LEU A 94 -11.16 19.97 -3.93
N LEU A 95 -10.64 21.18 -3.71
CA LEU A 95 -10.44 21.69 -2.36
C LEU A 95 -11.78 21.90 -1.65
N ASP A 96 -12.81 22.39 -2.33
CA ASP A 96 -14.15 22.56 -1.74
C ASP A 96 -14.75 21.20 -1.34
N GLU A 97 -14.53 20.14 -2.12
CA GLU A 97 -14.93 18.77 -1.76
C GLU A 97 -14.19 18.26 -0.52
N GLU A 98 -12.89 18.54 -0.39
CA GLU A 98 -12.11 18.14 0.78
C GLU A 98 -12.52 18.92 2.03
N VAL A 99 -12.86 20.19 1.89
CA VAL A 99 -13.26 21.06 3.01
C VAL A 99 -14.69 20.76 3.47
N ARG A 100 -15.55 20.26 2.57
CA ARG A 100 -16.98 20.02 2.85
C ARG A 100 -17.16 19.09 4.06
N GLY A 101 -17.85 19.61 5.08
CA GLY A 101 -18.15 18.85 6.29
C GLY A 101 -17.01 18.74 7.29
N ARG A 102 -15.84 19.34 7.02
CA ARG A 102 -14.70 19.37 7.96
C ARG A 102 -14.71 20.62 8.82
N ARG A 103 -14.19 20.50 10.04
CA ARG A 103 -13.87 21.66 10.90
C ARG A 103 -12.44 22.08 10.64
N ILE A 104 -12.25 23.13 9.86
CA ILE A 104 -10.92 23.66 9.50
C ILE A 104 -10.75 25.09 10.02
N VAL A 105 -9.64 25.32 10.72
CA VAL A 105 -9.17 26.65 11.12
C VAL A 105 -8.02 27.04 10.22
N TRP A 106 -8.22 28.05 9.38
CA TRP A 106 -7.21 28.56 8.47
C TRP A 106 -6.34 29.61 9.17
N LYS A 107 -5.02 29.45 9.12
CA LYS A 107 -4.07 30.39 9.70
C LYS A 107 -3.04 30.78 8.66
N TRP A 108 -2.97 32.08 8.39
CA TRP A 108 -1.85 32.62 7.65
C TRP A 108 -0.61 32.66 8.55
N VAL A 109 0.51 32.19 8.02
CA VAL A 109 1.83 32.33 8.64
C VAL A 109 2.72 33.16 7.73
N LYS A 110 3.71 33.82 8.29
CA LYS A 110 4.62 34.63 7.49
C LYS A 110 5.71 33.70 6.95
N GLY A 111 5.92 33.70 5.63
CA GLY A 111 7.03 32.98 5.01
C GLY A 111 8.37 33.42 5.58
N HIS A 112 9.28 32.45 5.80
CA HIS A 112 10.63 32.64 6.36
C HIS A 112 10.67 33.41 7.69
N SER A 113 9.66 33.25 8.56
CA SER A 113 9.60 33.95 9.85
C SER A 113 10.10 33.12 11.04
N GLY A 114 10.81 32.02 10.81
CA GLY A 114 11.31 31.16 11.89
C GLY A 114 10.31 30.14 12.44
N ASP A 115 9.14 29.95 11.80
CA ASP A 115 8.27 28.79 12.11
C ASP A 115 8.91 27.53 11.50
N PRO A 116 9.42 26.59 12.32
CA PRO A 116 10.19 25.47 11.80
C PRO A 116 9.40 24.56 10.86
N LEU A 117 8.08 24.49 11.02
CA LEU A 117 7.22 23.59 10.24
C LEU A 117 6.81 24.23 8.93
N ASN A 118 6.59 25.54 8.91
CA ASN A 118 6.39 26.27 7.66
C ASN A 118 7.68 26.29 6.82
N GLU A 119 8.83 26.50 7.44
CA GLU A 119 10.13 26.43 6.75
C GLU A 119 10.45 25.03 6.23
N GLU A 120 9.96 23.99 6.90
CA GLU A 120 10.08 22.61 6.41
C GLU A 120 9.19 22.38 5.18
N ALA A 121 7.94 22.85 5.20
CA ALA A 121 7.05 22.81 4.03
C ALA A 121 7.65 23.56 2.82
N ASP A 122 8.20 24.75 3.06
CA ASP A 122 8.89 25.57 2.04
C ASP A 122 10.10 24.87 1.44
N LYS A 123 10.98 24.30 2.27
CA LYS A 123 12.13 23.52 1.78
C LYS A 123 11.71 22.33 0.93
N LEU A 124 10.60 21.67 1.26
CA LEU A 124 10.07 20.55 0.48
C LEU A 124 9.55 21.02 -0.88
N ALA A 125 8.76 22.08 -0.90
CA ALA A 125 8.21 22.65 -2.11
C ALA A 125 9.32 23.16 -3.05
N HIS A 126 10.21 24.01 -2.55
CA HIS A 126 11.36 24.51 -3.30
C HIS A 126 12.30 23.40 -3.75
N GLY A 127 12.53 22.40 -2.89
CA GLY A 127 13.38 21.26 -3.20
C GLY A 127 12.84 20.40 -4.34
N GLU A 128 11.52 20.19 -4.42
CA GLU A 128 10.87 19.48 -5.53
C GLU A 128 10.83 20.32 -6.81
N ALA A 129 10.60 21.64 -6.72
CA ALA A 129 10.60 22.55 -7.87
C ALA A 129 11.98 22.65 -8.53
N THR A 130 13.03 22.79 -7.71
CA THR A 130 14.44 22.86 -8.16
C THR A 130 15.03 21.53 -8.59
N GLY A 131 14.36 20.42 -8.29
CA GLY A 131 14.92 19.09 -8.44
C GLY A 131 16.14 18.83 -7.55
N ILE A 132 16.42 19.70 -6.57
CA ILE A 132 17.43 19.44 -5.53
C ILE A 132 17.00 18.22 -4.73
N LEU A 133 15.71 18.11 -4.38
CA LEU A 133 15.17 16.89 -3.78
C LEU A 133 15.10 15.72 -4.77
N LYS A 134 15.15 15.92 -6.10
CA LYS A 134 15.38 14.81 -7.05
C LYS A 134 16.83 14.31 -7.02
N LYS A 135 17.83 15.20 -6.85
CA LYS A 135 19.26 14.84 -6.74
C LYS A 135 19.61 14.29 -5.36
N ASP A 136 19.06 14.87 -4.30
CA ASP A 136 19.13 14.34 -2.95
C ASP A 136 18.29 13.07 -2.84
N LYS A 137 17.14 12.91 -3.52
CA LYS A 137 16.50 11.59 -3.74
C LYS A 137 17.37 10.66 -4.57
N LEU A 138 18.29 11.09 -5.44
CA LEU A 138 19.19 10.19 -6.17
C LEU A 138 20.37 9.69 -5.30
N MET A 139 20.89 10.57 -4.42
CA MET A 139 21.93 10.24 -3.44
C MET A 139 21.34 9.51 -2.21
N GLU A 140 20.24 9.99 -1.65
CA GLU A 140 19.45 9.31 -0.63
C GLU A 140 18.74 8.08 -1.20
N SER A 141 18.34 7.94 -2.46
CA SER A 141 17.78 6.66 -2.97
C SER A 141 18.83 5.55 -3.00
N LYS A 142 20.12 5.87 -3.01
CA LYS A 142 21.16 4.86 -2.72
C LYS A 142 21.14 4.42 -1.24
N ALA A 143 20.71 5.29 -0.32
CA ALA A 143 20.65 5.02 1.13
C ALA A 143 19.26 4.58 1.68
N LYS A 144 18.15 5.03 1.08
CA LYS A 144 16.75 5.00 1.57
C LYS A 144 15.76 4.27 0.65
N LYS A 145 16.17 3.54 -0.42
CA LYS A 145 15.28 2.68 -1.27
C LYS A 145 14.65 1.47 -0.52
N LYS A 146 14.14 1.70 0.68
CA LYS A 146 13.49 0.75 1.56
C LYS A 146 12.19 1.42 2.03
N ASP A 147 11.31 1.77 1.09
CA ASP A 147 9.88 1.41 1.14
C ASP A 147 9.05 2.19 0.12
N LYS A 148 8.16 1.43 -0.54
CA LYS A 148 6.99 1.82 -1.36
C LYS A 148 7.25 2.66 -2.61
N PHE A 149 7.26 2.00 -3.77
CA PHE A 149 6.24 2.16 -4.84
C PHE A 149 6.44 1.06 -5.90
N LEU A 150 5.35 0.72 -6.57
CA LEU A 150 5.10 -0.48 -7.41
C LEU A 150 6.31 -0.93 -8.24
N THR A 151 6.85 -2.10 -7.91
CA THR A 151 8.06 -2.62 -8.56
C THR A 151 7.81 -3.23 -9.94
N HIS A 152 6.56 -3.36 -10.37
CA HIS A 152 6.18 -4.16 -11.54
C HIS A 152 5.79 -3.34 -12.78
N ILE A 153 6.02 -2.04 -12.77
CA ILE A 153 5.57 -1.11 -13.82
C ILE A 153 6.75 -0.22 -14.19
N ASP A 154 7.00 -0.04 -15.48
CA ASP A 154 8.02 0.86 -16.01
C ASP A 154 7.52 2.32 -16.11
N ASP A 155 8.39 3.24 -16.55
CA ASP A 155 8.09 4.68 -16.64
C ASP A 155 7.00 5.03 -17.68
N THR A 156 6.54 4.04 -18.47
CA THR A 156 5.45 4.18 -19.45
C THR A 156 4.13 3.58 -18.98
N GLY A 157 4.11 2.92 -17.81
CA GLY A 157 2.94 2.19 -17.32
C GLY A 157 2.89 0.73 -17.78
N ALA A 158 3.90 0.23 -18.48
CA ALA A 158 3.94 -1.15 -18.95
C ALA A 158 4.49 -2.11 -17.88
N ALA A 159 3.92 -3.31 -17.84
CA ALA A 159 4.28 -4.35 -16.88
C ALA A 159 5.70 -4.87 -17.16
N GLN A 160 6.63 -4.66 -16.22
CA GLN A 160 8.01 -5.13 -16.34
C GLN A 160 8.41 -6.01 -15.13
N MET A 161 9.12 -7.11 -15.43
CA MET A 161 9.75 -7.93 -14.40
C MET A 161 10.94 -7.17 -13.78
N VAL A 162 10.98 -7.08 -12.45
CA VAL A 162 12.03 -6.36 -11.71
C VAL A 162 13.38 -7.04 -11.90
N ASP A 163 14.41 -6.31 -12.34
CA ASP A 163 15.76 -6.87 -12.29
C ASP A 163 16.22 -7.10 -10.83
N VAL A 164 16.55 -8.35 -10.52
CA VAL A 164 17.07 -8.79 -9.22
C VAL A 164 18.56 -9.12 -9.26
N GLY A 165 19.24 -8.99 -10.40
CA GLY A 165 20.60 -9.46 -10.66
C GLY A 165 21.65 -8.99 -9.64
N ASN A 166 21.58 -7.73 -9.22
CA ASN A 166 22.52 -7.12 -8.27
C ASN A 166 22.17 -7.34 -6.78
N LYS A 167 21.08 -8.05 -6.48
CA LYS A 167 20.70 -8.36 -5.09
C LYS A 167 21.50 -9.55 -4.58
N ARG A 168 21.90 -9.50 -3.31
CA ARG A 168 22.52 -10.64 -2.63
C ARG A 168 21.47 -11.74 -2.39
N GLU A 169 21.90 -12.98 -2.51
CA GLU A 169 21.09 -14.12 -2.12
C GLU A 169 20.99 -14.22 -0.61
N THR A 170 19.79 -14.47 -0.11
CA THR A 170 19.51 -14.66 1.31
C THR A 170 18.50 -15.78 1.46
N SER A 171 18.51 -16.48 2.60
CA SER A 171 17.41 -17.37 2.98
C SER A 171 16.13 -16.57 3.14
N ARG A 172 15.05 -17.04 2.52
CA ARG A 172 13.74 -16.38 2.50
C ARG A 172 12.66 -17.41 2.73
N VAL A 173 11.65 -17.00 3.51
CA VAL A 173 10.51 -17.83 3.88
C VAL A 173 9.25 -16.99 3.76
N ALA A 174 8.19 -17.57 3.23
CA ALA A 174 6.85 -17.00 3.29
C ALA A 174 5.86 -18.03 3.82
N ILE A 175 4.92 -17.57 4.64
CA ILE A 175 3.81 -18.35 5.19
C ILE A 175 2.53 -17.64 4.79
N ALA A 176 1.70 -18.33 4.01
CA ALA A 176 0.37 -17.92 3.66
C ALA A 176 -0.65 -18.78 4.41
N LYS A 177 -1.79 -18.19 4.73
CA LYS A 177 -2.93 -18.83 5.36
C LYS A 177 -4.12 -18.73 4.44
N GLY A 178 -5.03 -19.69 4.55
CA GLY A 178 -6.32 -19.64 3.88
C GLY A 178 -7.36 -20.39 4.66
N SER A 179 -8.60 -20.21 4.27
CA SER A 179 -9.70 -20.95 4.86
C SER A 179 -10.76 -21.31 3.83
N VAL A 180 -11.36 -22.48 3.98
CA VAL A 180 -12.47 -22.97 3.16
C VAL A 180 -13.65 -23.25 4.07
N GLN A 181 -14.71 -22.48 3.90
CA GLN A 181 -15.97 -22.65 4.61
C GLN A 181 -16.83 -23.66 3.85
N VAL A 182 -17.31 -24.67 4.57
CA VAL A 182 -18.15 -25.75 4.01
C VAL A 182 -19.39 -25.97 4.89
N HIS A 183 -20.37 -26.72 4.39
CA HIS A 183 -21.44 -27.24 5.24
C HIS A 183 -20.90 -28.28 6.24
N PRO A 184 -21.49 -28.38 7.45
CA PRO A 184 -21.09 -29.36 8.45
C PRO A 184 -21.10 -30.81 7.92
N GLN A 185 -22.08 -31.17 7.09
CA GLN A 185 -22.16 -32.52 6.50
C GLN A 185 -21.00 -32.78 5.53
N THR A 186 -20.65 -31.80 4.71
CA THR A 186 -19.49 -31.85 3.82
C THR A 186 -18.21 -32.07 4.62
N LEU A 187 -18.04 -31.34 5.73
CA LEU A 187 -16.86 -31.46 6.57
C LEU A 187 -16.71 -32.86 7.15
N GLU A 188 -17.80 -33.47 7.62
CA GLU A 188 -17.76 -34.86 8.14
C GLU A 188 -17.38 -35.86 7.05
N LEU A 189 -17.88 -35.70 5.81
CA LEU A 189 -17.47 -36.55 4.68
C LEU A 189 -15.98 -36.41 4.37
N ILE A 190 -15.43 -35.18 4.47
CA ILE A 190 -14.00 -34.91 4.27
C ILE A 190 -13.19 -35.62 5.36
N ILE A 191 -13.57 -35.47 6.63
CA ILE A 191 -12.85 -36.07 7.75
C ILE A 191 -12.83 -37.61 7.68
N LYS A 192 -13.94 -38.20 7.23
CA LYS A 192 -14.07 -39.66 7.10
C LYS A 192 -13.49 -40.22 5.80
N ASN A 193 -13.01 -39.36 4.89
CA ASN A 193 -12.57 -39.75 3.55
C ASN A 193 -13.63 -40.53 2.75
N GLU A 194 -14.90 -40.12 2.86
CA GLU A 194 -16.06 -40.80 2.25
C GLU A 194 -16.44 -40.24 0.86
N PHE A 195 -15.60 -39.41 0.26
CA PHE A 195 -15.80 -38.94 -1.12
C PHE A 195 -15.39 -40.01 -2.13
N GLU A 196 -16.23 -40.25 -3.15
CA GLU A 196 -15.92 -41.16 -4.27
C GLU A 196 -14.61 -40.80 -4.98
N LYS A 197 -14.23 -39.51 -4.94
CA LYS A 197 -13.00 -38.99 -5.55
C LYS A 197 -11.73 -39.26 -4.72
N GLY A 198 -11.85 -39.83 -3.52
CA GLY A 198 -10.73 -40.14 -2.62
C GLY A 198 -10.46 -39.06 -1.57
N ASP A 199 -9.27 -39.13 -0.96
CA ASP A 199 -8.85 -38.25 0.14
C ASP A 199 -8.67 -36.80 -0.35
N VAL A 200 -9.61 -35.95 0.03
CA VAL A 200 -9.70 -34.55 -0.41
C VAL A 200 -8.48 -33.75 0.03
N LEU A 201 -8.04 -33.91 1.29
CA LEU A 201 -6.95 -33.11 1.85
C LEU A 201 -5.60 -33.56 1.31
N ALA A 202 -5.41 -34.87 1.06
CA ALA A 202 -4.21 -35.40 0.43
C ALA A 202 -4.06 -34.87 -1.01
N VAL A 203 -5.14 -34.90 -1.81
CA VAL A 203 -5.14 -34.37 -3.18
C VAL A 203 -4.89 -32.87 -3.18
N ALA A 204 -5.57 -32.12 -2.30
CA ALA A 204 -5.37 -30.68 -2.15
C ALA A 204 -3.93 -30.31 -1.73
N ARG A 205 -3.29 -31.14 -0.90
CA ARG A 205 -1.88 -30.96 -0.50
C ARG A 205 -0.94 -31.04 -1.70
N VAL A 206 -1.08 -32.09 -2.50
CA VAL A 206 -0.24 -32.33 -3.68
C VAL A 206 -0.46 -31.22 -4.70
N ALA A 207 -1.72 -30.83 -4.95
CA ALA A 207 -2.07 -29.75 -5.85
C ALA A 207 -1.42 -28.41 -5.42
N GLY A 208 -1.47 -28.06 -4.13
CA GLY A 208 -0.82 -26.85 -3.62
C GLY A 208 0.71 -26.87 -3.77
N ILE A 209 1.36 -28.02 -3.50
CA ILE A 209 2.81 -28.17 -3.68
C ILE A 209 3.21 -28.04 -5.16
N MET A 210 2.42 -28.63 -6.07
CA MET A 210 2.63 -28.49 -7.51
C MET A 210 2.45 -27.04 -7.94
N ALA A 211 1.37 -26.39 -7.51
CA ALA A 211 1.06 -25.01 -7.86
C ALA A 211 2.14 -24.01 -7.43
N ALA A 212 2.73 -24.19 -6.24
CA ALA A 212 3.85 -23.36 -5.79
C ALA A 212 5.04 -23.37 -6.76
N LYS A 213 5.33 -24.54 -7.36
CA LYS A 213 6.43 -24.69 -8.33
C LYS A 213 6.09 -24.05 -9.68
N GLU A 214 4.80 -23.95 -10.01
CA GLU A 214 4.31 -23.37 -11.25
C GLU A 214 3.93 -21.88 -11.13
N THR A 215 4.14 -21.24 -9.97
CA THR A 215 3.73 -19.85 -9.70
C THR A 215 4.21 -18.87 -10.78
N SER A 216 5.46 -18.96 -11.22
CA SER A 216 6.00 -18.06 -12.26
C SER A 216 5.37 -18.22 -13.65
N ARG A 217 4.70 -19.36 -13.91
CA ARG A 217 3.90 -19.55 -15.14
C ARG A 217 2.50 -18.97 -15.04
N LEU A 218 1.99 -18.84 -13.82
CA LEU A 218 0.63 -18.35 -13.55
C LEU A 218 0.62 -16.84 -13.32
N ILE A 219 1.64 -16.30 -12.65
CA ILE A 219 1.74 -14.88 -12.29
C ILE A 219 2.73 -14.18 -13.23
N PRO A 220 2.28 -13.32 -14.16
CA PRO A 220 3.08 -12.87 -15.31
C PRO A 220 4.45 -12.23 -15.01
N LEU A 221 4.62 -11.61 -13.84
CA LEU A 221 5.85 -10.88 -13.48
C LEU A 221 6.62 -11.53 -12.32
N CYS A 222 6.25 -12.75 -11.94
CA CYS A 222 7.02 -13.54 -11.00
C CYS A 222 8.28 -14.08 -11.67
N HIS A 223 9.36 -14.10 -10.91
CA HIS A 223 10.59 -14.74 -11.36
C HIS A 223 10.44 -16.26 -11.26
N PRO A 224 11.06 -17.05 -12.14
CA PRO A 224 11.25 -18.47 -11.90
C PRO A 224 12.20 -18.65 -10.72
N LEU A 225 11.78 -19.41 -9.70
CA LEU A 225 12.51 -19.56 -8.44
C LEU A 225 12.80 -21.03 -8.12
N PRO A 226 14.06 -21.42 -7.86
CA PRO A 226 14.42 -22.76 -7.40
C PRO A 226 14.04 -22.93 -5.92
N LEU A 227 12.78 -23.27 -5.65
CA LEU A 227 12.27 -23.47 -4.29
C LEU A 227 13.02 -24.60 -3.57
N THR A 228 13.45 -24.34 -2.34
CA THR A 228 14.16 -25.31 -1.51
C THR A 228 13.23 -26.12 -0.61
N LYS A 229 12.06 -25.56 -0.26
CA LYS A 229 11.01 -26.27 0.46
C LYS A 229 9.64 -25.67 0.12
N VAL A 230 8.66 -26.55 -0.04
CA VAL A 230 7.23 -26.19 -0.05
C VAL A 230 6.51 -27.18 0.88
N SER A 231 5.63 -26.67 1.74
CA SER A 231 4.67 -27.49 2.48
C SER A 231 3.29 -26.83 2.48
N VAL A 232 2.26 -27.66 2.50
CA VAL A 232 0.87 -27.24 2.68
C VAL A 232 0.29 -28.14 3.76
N ASP A 233 -0.30 -27.54 4.79
CA ASP A 233 -0.85 -28.22 5.97
C ASP A 233 -2.29 -27.79 6.20
N PHE A 234 -3.09 -28.67 6.79
CA PHE A 234 -4.52 -28.47 7.01
C PHE A 234 -4.89 -28.70 8.47
N GLU A 235 -5.75 -27.84 8.98
CA GLU A 235 -6.41 -27.99 10.28
C GLU A 235 -7.93 -27.88 10.07
N VAL A 236 -8.70 -28.73 10.75
CA VAL A 236 -10.15 -28.75 10.61
C VAL A 236 -10.78 -28.15 11.85
N ASP A 237 -11.51 -27.05 11.68
CA ASP A 237 -12.36 -26.48 12.72
C ASP A 237 -13.80 -26.96 12.53
N ARG A 238 -14.15 -28.00 13.30
CA ARG A 238 -15.51 -28.55 13.31
C ARG A 238 -16.56 -27.55 13.82
N LYS A 239 -16.19 -26.59 14.67
CA LYS A 239 -17.15 -25.64 15.26
C LYS A 239 -17.60 -24.62 14.24
N SER A 240 -16.64 -24.07 13.49
CA SER A 240 -16.94 -23.12 12.41
C SER A 240 -17.30 -23.80 11.10
N SER A 241 -17.12 -25.13 10.97
CA SER A 241 -17.24 -25.85 9.69
C SER A 241 -16.26 -25.33 8.63
N GLU A 242 -15.00 -25.17 9.04
CA GLU A 242 -13.96 -24.54 8.25
C GLU A 242 -12.71 -25.43 8.17
N ILE A 243 -12.06 -25.41 7.00
CA ILE A 243 -10.75 -26.03 6.79
C ILE A 243 -9.73 -24.91 6.68
N LEU A 244 -8.84 -24.82 7.66
CA LEU A 244 -7.72 -23.89 7.67
C LEU A 244 -6.55 -24.49 6.89
N ILE A 245 -5.96 -23.70 6.01
CA ILE A 245 -4.84 -24.08 5.15
C ILE A 245 -3.63 -23.23 5.53
N THR A 246 -2.47 -23.86 5.72
CA THR A 246 -1.18 -23.16 5.92
C THR A 246 -0.20 -23.59 4.84
N GLY A 247 0.19 -22.65 3.97
CA GLY A 247 1.21 -22.87 2.94
C GLY A 247 2.52 -22.20 3.32
N THR A 248 3.63 -22.95 3.29
CA THR A 248 4.98 -22.42 3.52
C THR A 248 5.86 -22.64 2.29
N ALA A 249 6.49 -21.58 1.81
CA ALA A 249 7.51 -21.63 0.75
C ALA A 249 8.85 -21.12 1.26
N LYS A 250 9.95 -21.75 0.83
CA LYS A 250 11.33 -21.35 1.17
C LYS A 250 12.24 -21.35 -0.05
N ILE A 251 13.20 -20.44 -0.03
CA ILE A 251 14.28 -20.36 -1.03
C ILE A 251 15.55 -19.76 -0.41
N THR A 252 16.70 -20.01 -1.04
CA THR A 252 17.87 -19.13 -0.97
C THR A 252 17.95 -18.38 -2.29
N GLY A 253 17.68 -17.07 -2.27
CA GLY A 253 17.54 -16.33 -3.52
C GLY A 253 17.47 -14.82 -3.38
N LYS A 254 17.34 -14.15 -4.53
CA LYS A 254 17.41 -12.68 -4.67
C LYS A 254 16.06 -11.98 -4.46
N THR A 255 14.95 -12.73 -4.56
CA THR A 255 13.58 -12.23 -4.35
C THR A 255 12.81 -13.15 -3.40
N GLY A 256 11.74 -12.60 -2.81
CA GLY A 256 10.87 -13.32 -1.87
C GLY A 256 10.03 -14.41 -2.55
N VAL A 257 9.37 -15.20 -1.70
CA VAL A 257 8.53 -16.36 -2.09
C VAL A 257 7.08 -16.22 -1.61
N GLU A 258 6.62 -14.97 -1.44
CA GLU A 258 5.26 -14.67 -1.01
C GLU A 258 4.23 -15.26 -1.98
N MET A 259 4.48 -15.13 -3.27
CA MET A 259 3.56 -15.59 -4.31
C MET A 259 3.48 -17.11 -4.35
N GLU A 260 4.59 -17.82 -4.14
CA GLU A 260 4.60 -19.29 -4.11
C GLU A 260 3.79 -19.84 -2.94
N ALA A 261 3.87 -19.20 -1.76
CA ALA A 261 3.04 -19.56 -0.61
C ALA A 261 1.54 -19.26 -0.87
N LEU A 262 1.22 -18.08 -1.43
CA LEU A 262 -0.16 -17.69 -1.73
C LEU A 262 -0.79 -18.57 -2.82
N THR A 263 -0.05 -18.88 -3.88
CA THR A 263 -0.50 -19.77 -4.96
C THR A 263 -0.74 -21.19 -4.43
N ALA A 264 0.15 -21.70 -3.57
CA ALA A 264 -0.04 -23.02 -2.95
C ALA A 264 -1.38 -23.11 -2.20
N VAL A 265 -1.65 -22.14 -1.31
CA VAL A 265 -2.89 -22.10 -0.53
C VAL A 265 -4.12 -21.93 -1.43
N SER A 266 -4.04 -21.05 -2.43
CA SER A 266 -5.15 -20.77 -3.35
C SER A 266 -5.55 -22.01 -4.15
N VAL A 267 -4.57 -22.73 -4.70
CA VAL A 267 -4.85 -23.94 -5.48
C VAL A 267 -5.30 -25.10 -4.59
N SER A 268 -4.79 -25.21 -3.36
CA SER A 268 -5.32 -26.17 -2.40
C SER A 268 -6.80 -25.89 -2.08
N ALA A 269 -7.20 -24.63 -1.87
CA ALA A 269 -8.59 -24.26 -1.65
C ALA A 269 -9.48 -24.58 -2.88
N LEU A 270 -9.02 -24.24 -4.09
CA LEU A 270 -9.72 -24.58 -5.33
C LEU A 270 -9.84 -26.09 -5.54
N THR A 271 -8.85 -26.87 -5.11
CA THR A 271 -8.87 -28.33 -5.20
C THR A 271 -9.89 -28.92 -4.22
N ILE A 272 -9.95 -28.43 -2.98
CA ILE A 272 -11.02 -28.80 -2.04
C ILE A 272 -12.39 -28.49 -2.66
N TYR A 273 -12.54 -27.29 -3.24
CA TYR A 273 -13.77 -26.92 -3.92
C TYR A 273 -14.13 -27.91 -5.04
N ASP A 274 -13.18 -28.24 -5.93
CA ASP A 274 -13.42 -29.15 -7.05
C ASP A 274 -13.84 -30.57 -6.60
N MET A 275 -13.21 -31.05 -5.52
CA MET A 275 -13.46 -32.36 -4.94
C MET A 275 -14.85 -32.43 -4.30
N CYS A 276 -15.31 -31.35 -3.67
CA CYS A 276 -16.54 -31.33 -2.88
C CYS A 276 -17.75 -30.68 -3.58
N LYS A 277 -17.59 -29.98 -4.72
CA LYS A 277 -18.68 -29.25 -5.40
C LYS A 277 -19.91 -30.07 -5.82
N ALA A 278 -19.80 -31.40 -5.83
CA ALA A 278 -20.94 -32.28 -6.11
C ALA A 278 -21.95 -32.29 -4.96
N VAL A 279 -21.47 -32.20 -3.71
CA VAL A 279 -22.29 -32.22 -2.50
C VAL A 279 -22.51 -30.82 -1.93
N ASP A 280 -21.57 -29.90 -2.17
CA ASP A 280 -21.59 -28.55 -1.61
C ASP A 280 -21.09 -27.52 -2.62
N ARG A 281 -22.01 -26.80 -3.27
CA ARG A 281 -21.65 -25.76 -4.25
C ARG A 281 -21.47 -24.39 -3.60
N GLY A 282 -21.92 -24.23 -2.35
CA GLY A 282 -21.96 -22.96 -1.63
C GLY A 282 -20.67 -22.61 -0.91
N MET A 283 -19.65 -23.47 -0.99
CA MET A 283 -18.36 -23.25 -0.35
C MET A 283 -17.75 -21.89 -0.70
N THR A 284 -17.16 -21.23 0.29
CA THR A 284 -16.41 -19.99 0.10
C THR A 284 -14.99 -20.17 0.63
N PHE A 285 -14.04 -19.40 0.10
CA PHE A 285 -12.67 -19.45 0.59
C PHE A 285 -12.00 -18.09 0.60
N SER A 286 -11.01 -17.94 1.49
CA SER A 286 -10.20 -16.73 1.61
C SER A 286 -8.73 -17.10 1.74
N VAL A 287 -7.83 -16.24 1.26
CA VAL A 287 -6.38 -16.47 1.25
C VAL A 287 -5.67 -15.16 1.59
N TRP A 288 -4.68 -15.23 2.47
CA TRP A 288 -3.87 -14.07 2.86
C TRP A 288 -2.44 -14.48 3.22
N LEU A 289 -1.51 -13.53 3.18
CA LEU A 289 -0.15 -13.72 3.67
C LEU A 289 -0.14 -13.49 5.18
N GLU A 290 0.47 -14.38 5.95
CA GLU A 290 0.60 -14.27 7.41
C GLU A 290 1.99 -13.76 7.79
N LYS A 291 3.04 -14.32 7.19
CA LYS A 291 4.41 -13.97 7.53
C LYS A 291 5.33 -14.03 6.32
N LYS A 292 6.34 -13.17 6.30
CA LYS A 292 7.54 -13.37 5.48
C LYS A 292 8.79 -13.06 6.27
N SER A 293 9.88 -13.72 5.91
CA SER A 293 11.20 -13.57 6.52
C SER A 293 12.27 -13.48 5.44
N GLY A 294 13.34 -12.74 5.74
CA GLY A 294 14.52 -12.61 4.89
C GLY A 294 14.47 -11.52 3.82
N GLY A 295 15.63 -11.25 3.21
CA GLY A 295 15.83 -10.13 2.30
C GLY A 295 15.92 -8.77 3.00
N ARG A 296 15.88 -7.69 2.20
CA ARG A 296 16.06 -6.33 2.71
C ARG A 296 15.02 -5.97 3.78
N SER A 297 13.77 -6.37 3.59
CA SER A 297 12.63 -6.01 4.44
C SER A 297 12.61 -6.69 5.81
N GLY A 298 13.45 -7.71 6.04
CA GLY A 298 13.48 -8.46 7.30
C GLY A 298 12.22 -9.31 7.52
N ASP A 299 11.92 -9.58 8.79
CA ASP A 299 10.77 -10.37 9.20
C ASP A 299 9.53 -9.49 9.36
N ILE A 300 8.47 -9.82 8.63
CA ILE A 300 7.21 -9.10 8.63
C ILE A 300 6.08 -10.08 8.90
N SER A 301 5.25 -9.78 9.88
CA SER A 301 3.97 -10.46 10.13
C SER A 301 2.83 -9.55 9.70
N PHE A 302 1.81 -10.13 9.09
CA PHE A 302 0.63 -9.44 8.60
C PHE A 302 -0.58 -9.90 9.40
N GLN A 303 -1.42 -8.94 9.80
CA GLN A 303 -2.73 -9.24 10.36
C GLN A 303 -3.76 -9.28 9.25
N ARG A 304 -4.63 -10.28 9.26
CA ARG A 304 -5.78 -10.35 8.38
C ARG A 304 -6.65 -9.12 8.63
N ARG A 305 -6.94 -8.36 7.57
CA ARG A 305 -7.90 -7.26 7.63
C ARG A 305 -9.31 -7.85 7.53
N ASN A 306 -10.20 -7.38 8.39
CA ASN A 306 -11.62 -7.75 8.39
C ASN A 306 -12.35 -7.06 7.23
#